data_AF-A0A2K3MAV8-F1
#
_entry.id   AF-A0A2K3MAV8-F1
#
_cell.length_a   1.000
_cell.length_b   1.000
_cell.length_c   1.000
_cell.angle_alpha   90.00
_cell.angle_beta   90.00
_cell.angle_gamma   90.00
#
_symmetry.space_group_name_H-M   'P 1'
#
loop_
_entity.id
_entity.type
_entity.pdbx_description
1 polymer ?
#
loop_
_entity_poly.entity_id
_entity_poly.type
_entity_poly.pdbx_seq_one_letter_code
_entity_poly.pdbx_strand_id
1 'polypeptide(L)'
;MGYYSSSSFNPPWIHDVFINFRGKDTRQSFVSHLDAALTNAGINTYLDHQLHKGTELGPELCRAIQGSRISILVFSKNYTESSWCLNELQNVMECHMTHRQLVIPVFYDVDPSVVRHQKGDFGM
;
A
#
# COMPACT_ATOMS: atom_id res chain seq x y z
N MET A 1 -41.14 -22.48 1.92
CA MET A 1 -40.07 -21.75 1.22
C MET A 1 -39.17 -21.11 2.26
N GLY A 2 -38.01 -21.70 2.56
CA GLY A 2 -36.98 -21.04 3.36
C GLY A 2 -36.02 -20.31 2.41
N TYR A 3 -35.86 -19.00 2.59
CA TYR A 3 -34.86 -18.24 1.85
C TYR A 3 -33.49 -18.56 2.43
N TYR A 4 -32.64 -19.23 1.64
CA TYR A 4 -31.22 -19.34 1.95
C TYR A 4 -30.59 -17.95 1.74
N SER A 5 -30.40 -17.20 2.82
CA SER A 5 -29.50 -16.05 2.81
C SER A 5 -28.07 -16.56 2.70
N SER A 6 -27.47 -16.43 1.53
CA SER A 6 -26.03 -16.61 1.36
C SER A 6 -25.32 -15.46 2.08
N SER A 7 -24.79 -15.69 3.29
CA SER A 7 -23.82 -14.76 3.85
C SER A 7 -22.54 -14.90 3.04
N SER A 8 -22.24 -13.89 2.21
CA SER A 8 -20.88 -13.74 1.70
C SER A 8 -19.99 -13.53 2.91
N PHE A 9 -19.22 -14.54 3.31
CA PHE A 9 -18.11 -14.40 4.25
C PHE A 9 -17.07 -13.49 3.60
N ASN A 10 -17.26 -12.17 3.72
CA ASN A 10 -16.16 -11.25 3.55
C ASN A 10 -15.34 -11.37 4.83
N PRO A 11 -14.07 -11.80 4.77
CA PRO A 11 -13.20 -11.72 5.93
C PRO A 11 -13.26 -10.27 6.44
N PRO A 12 -13.42 -10.04 7.76
CA PRO A 12 -13.38 -8.68 8.27
C PRO A 12 -12.00 -8.10 7.93
N TRP A 13 -12.00 -7.05 7.10
CA TRP A 13 -10.79 -6.28 6.83
C TRP A 13 -10.24 -5.76 8.16
N ILE A 14 -8.93 -5.92 8.35
CA ILE A 14 -8.23 -5.44 9.55
C ILE A 14 -8.06 -3.92 9.43
N HIS A 15 -7.80 -3.43 8.22
CA HIS A 15 -7.65 -2.01 7.89
C HIS A 15 -8.47 -1.65 6.65
N ASP A 16 -8.92 -0.41 6.57
CA ASP A 16 -9.55 0.11 5.37
C ASP A 16 -8.52 0.37 4.27
N VAL A 17 -7.38 0.95 4.66
CA VAL A 17 -6.32 1.39 3.74
C VAL A 17 -4.94 0.97 4.24
N PHE A 18 -4.17 0.29 3.40
CA PHE A 18 -2.72 0.14 3.53
C PHE A 18 -2.02 1.22 2.70
N ILE A 19 -1.03 1.90 3.26
CA ILE A 19 -0.25 2.92 2.55
C ILE A 19 1.21 2.47 2.44
N ASN A 20 1.66 2.22 1.21
CA ASN A 20 3.05 1.95 0.88
C ASN A 20 3.67 3.15 0.17
N PHE A 21 4.86 3.53 0.62
CA PHE A 21 5.51 4.77 0.23
C PHE A 21 7.00 4.72 0.52
N ARG A 22 7.80 5.60 -0.08
CA ARG A 22 9.20 5.76 0.33
C ARG A 22 9.29 6.69 1.54
N GLY A 23 9.64 6.13 2.69
CA GLY A 23 9.71 6.89 3.94
C GLY A 23 10.71 8.05 3.93
N LYS A 24 11.81 7.92 3.19
CA LYS A 24 12.81 8.99 3.04
C LYS A 24 12.28 10.19 2.25
N ASP A 25 11.31 9.98 1.37
CA ASP A 25 10.85 10.99 0.41
C ASP A 25 9.62 11.73 0.94
N THR A 26 8.66 10.99 1.51
CA THR A 26 7.30 11.52 1.70
C THR A 26 6.75 11.39 3.12
N ARG A 27 7.46 10.73 4.06
CA ARG A 27 6.94 10.45 5.43
C ARG A 27 6.50 11.70 6.18
N GLN A 28 7.35 12.73 6.20
CA GLN A 28 7.12 13.95 6.99
C GLN A 28 6.36 15.03 6.20
N SER A 29 5.99 14.75 4.94
CA SER A 29 5.38 15.71 4.03
C SER A 29 4.03 15.22 3.53
N PHE A 30 3.99 14.61 2.34
CA PHE A 30 2.74 14.20 1.70
C PHE A 30 2.02 13.10 2.48
N VAL A 31 2.76 12.06 2.93
CA VAL A 31 2.15 10.88 3.54
C VAL A 31 1.61 11.17 4.93
N SER A 32 2.28 12.02 5.74
CA SER A 32 1.74 12.44 7.04
C SER A 32 0.41 13.18 6.90
N HIS A 33 0.28 14.05 5.88
CA HIS A 33 -0.98 14.74 5.61
C HIS A 33 -2.07 13.80 5.05
N LEU A 34 -1.70 12.88 4.16
CA LEU A 34 -2.62 11.88 3.63
C LEU A 34 -3.20 11.01 4.74
N ASP A 35 -2.35 10.48 5.60
CA ASP A 35 -2.75 9.64 6.74
C ASP A 35 -3.63 10.40 7.74
N ALA A 36 -3.24 11.63 8.09
CA ALA A 36 -4.04 12.47 8.97
C ALA A 36 -5.43 12.77 8.36
N ALA A 37 -5.52 13.05 7.06
CA ALA A 37 -6.77 13.31 6.39
C ALA A 37 -7.70 12.08 6.36
N LEU A 38 -7.15 10.89 6.07
CA LEU A 38 -7.89 9.63 6.10
C LEU A 38 -8.37 9.31 7.52
N THR A 39 -7.48 9.42 8.51
CA THR A 39 -7.82 9.19 9.93
C THR A 39 -8.90 10.15 10.42
N ASN A 40 -8.80 11.44 10.07
CA ASN A 40 -9.81 12.44 10.42
C ASN A 40 -11.17 12.18 9.75
N ALA A 41 -11.18 11.47 8.63
CA ALA A 41 -12.40 11.00 7.96
C ALA A 41 -12.95 9.68 8.55
N GLY A 42 -12.32 9.13 9.59
CA GLY A 42 -12.71 7.87 10.22
C GLY A 42 -12.28 6.62 9.45
N ILE A 43 -11.33 6.74 8.52
CA ILE A 43 -10.80 5.63 7.73
C ILE A 43 -9.61 5.02 8.48
N ASN A 44 -9.66 3.73 8.78
CA ASN A 44 -8.61 3.02 9.49
C ASN A 44 -7.42 2.72 8.55
N THR A 45 -6.33 3.44 8.73
CA THR A 45 -5.11 3.32 7.94
C THR A 45 -4.06 2.44 8.62
N TYR A 46 -3.31 1.70 7.82
CA TYR A 46 -2.03 1.11 8.20
C TYR A 46 -0.92 1.78 7.40
N LEU A 47 -0.02 2.46 8.11
CA LEU A 47 1.19 3.06 7.54
C LEU A 47 2.37 2.11 7.71
N ASP A 48 3.07 1.83 6.60
CA ASP A 48 4.38 1.20 6.71
C ASP A 48 5.40 2.13 7.41
N HIS A 49 5.67 1.82 8.67
CA HIS A 49 6.70 2.45 9.47
C HIS A 49 8.06 1.78 9.22
N GLN A 50 8.67 1.99 8.03
CA GLN A 50 10.04 1.62 7.59
C GLN A 50 11.21 1.88 8.58
N LEU A 51 10.90 2.24 9.81
CA LEU A 51 11.75 2.31 10.98
C LEU A 51 12.33 0.94 11.38
N HIS A 52 11.63 -0.17 11.11
CA HIS A 52 12.10 -1.51 11.53
C HIS A 52 12.91 -2.17 10.40
N LYS A 53 14.23 -1.95 10.44
CA LYS A 53 15.21 -2.53 9.53
C LYS A 53 15.27 -4.06 9.68
N GLY A 54 14.62 -4.77 8.77
CA GLY A 54 14.80 -6.20 8.51
C GLY A 54 14.91 -6.47 7.01
N THR A 55 15.47 -7.62 6.61
CA THR A 55 15.57 -8.03 5.20
C THR A 55 14.31 -8.70 4.68
N GLU A 56 13.43 -9.17 5.57
CA GLU A 56 12.21 -9.92 5.24
C GLU A 56 10.98 -9.17 5.73
N LEU A 57 9.91 -9.18 4.91
CA LEU A 57 8.60 -8.69 5.33
C LEU A 57 8.16 -9.50 6.55
N GLY A 58 7.97 -8.81 7.67
CA GLY A 58 7.48 -9.46 8.89
C GLY A 58 6.08 -10.04 8.66
N PRO A 59 5.70 -11.14 9.35
CA PRO A 59 4.36 -11.73 9.27
C PRO A 59 3.24 -10.71 9.53
N GLU A 60 3.51 -9.69 10.34
CA GLU A 60 2.59 -8.60 10.64
C GLU A 60 2.30 -7.73 9.41
N LEU A 61 3.32 -7.38 8.63
CA LEU A 61 3.19 -6.55 7.44
C LEU A 61 2.45 -7.29 6.33
N CYS A 62 2.76 -8.58 6.11
CA CYS A 62 2.00 -9.41 5.17
C CYS A 62 0.52 -9.49 5.57
N ARG A 63 0.24 -9.64 6.87
CA ARG A 63 -1.13 -9.64 7.41
C ARG A 63 -1.82 -8.28 7.22
N ALA A 64 -1.11 -7.17 7.40
CA ALA A 64 -1.65 -5.84 7.16
C ALA A 64 -2.01 -5.64 5.69
N ILE A 65 -1.15 -6.04 4.75
CA ILE A 65 -1.42 -5.96 3.31
C ILE A 65 -2.62 -6.84 2.95
N GLN A 66 -2.61 -8.12 3.31
CA GLN A 66 -3.70 -9.05 3.00
C GLN A 66 -5.02 -8.70 3.69
N GLY A 67 -4.95 -8.14 4.89
CA GLY A 67 -6.09 -7.72 5.69
C GLY A 67 -6.66 -6.34 5.30
N SER A 68 -6.07 -5.65 4.33
CA SER A 68 -6.51 -4.32 3.90
C SER A 68 -7.49 -4.38 2.73
N ARG A 69 -8.50 -3.50 2.74
CA ARG A 69 -9.46 -3.41 1.63
C ARG A 69 -8.91 -2.65 0.42
N ILE A 70 -8.14 -1.59 0.68
CA ILE A 70 -7.53 -0.72 -0.33
C ILE A 70 -6.03 -0.62 -0.03
N SER A 71 -5.21 -0.61 -1.08
CA SER A 71 -3.79 -0.28 -1.01
C SER A 71 -3.51 0.99 -1.81
N ILE A 72 -2.95 2.01 -1.15
CA ILE A 72 -2.45 3.23 -1.80
C ILE A 72 -0.95 3.09 -1.98
N LEU A 73 -0.51 3.20 -3.24
CA LEU A 73 0.91 3.12 -3.63
C LEU A 73 1.41 4.53 -3.96
N VAL A 74 2.20 5.13 -3.08
CA VAL A 74 2.77 6.47 -3.30
C VAL A 74 4.14 6.34 -3.94
N PHE A 75 4.18 6.42 -5.27
CA PHE A 75 5.40 6.43 -6.06
C PHE A 75 6.07 7.80 -5.98
N SER A 76 7.31 7.82 -5.50
CA SER A 76 8.18 9.00 -5.42
C SER A 76 9.51 8.72 -6.10
N LYS A 77 10.33 9.77 -6.29
CA LYS A 77 11.58 9.71 -7.05
C LYS A 77 12.49 8.55 -6.66
N ASN A 78 12.70 8.31 -5.36
CA ASN A 78 13.65 7.32 -4.85
C ASN A 78 12.94 6.06 -4.32
N TYR A 79 11.74 5.76 -4.83
CA TYR A 79 10.93 4.62 -4.39
C TYR A 79 11.63 3.27 -4.64
N THR A 80 12.22 3.10 -5.82
CA THR A 80 12.92 1.88 -6.25
C THR A 80 14.24 1.64 -5.51
N GLU A 81 14.81 2.67 -4.86
CA GLU A 81 16.04 2.53 -4.05
C GLU A 81 15.82 1.72 -2.75
N SER A 82 14.58 1.33 -2.46
CA SER A 82 14.20 0.56 -1.29
C SER A 82 13.70 -0.83 -1.72
N SER A 83 14.53 -1.86 -1.55
CA SER A 83 14.09 -3.25 -1.74
C SER A 83 12.85 -3.58 -0.89
N TRP A 84 12.74 -2.96 0.29
CA TRP A 84 11.55 -3.06 1.13
C TRP A 84 10.29 -2.54 0.44
N CYS A 85 10.34 -1.35 -0.18
CA CYS A 85 9.18 -0.78 -0.88
C CYS A 85 8.78 -1.66 -2.07
N LEU A 86 9.76 -2.24 -2.77
CA LEU A 86 9.53 -3.14 -3.90
C LEU A 86 8.93 -4.49 -3.47
N ASN A 87 9.38 -5.05 -2.33
CA ASN A 87 8.80 -6.26 -1.77
C ASN A 87 7.35 -6.04 -1.33
N GLU A 88 7.05 -4.91 -0.71
CA GLU A 88 5.68 -4.52 -0.37
C GLU A 88 4.81 -4.35 -1.61
N LEU A 89 5.32 -3.65 -2.64
CA LEU A 89 4.64 -3.50 -3.93
C LEU A 89 4.28 -4.86 -4.53
N GLN A 90 5.23 -5.81 -4.53
CA GLN A 90 4.99 -7.16 -5.03
C GLN A 90 3.84 -7.84 -4.28
N ASN A 91 3.81 -7.75 -2.94
CA ASN A 91 2.76 -8.36 -2.12
C ASN A 91 1.40 -7.69 -2.33
N VAL A 92 1.36 -6.37 -2.46
CA VAL A 92 0.13 -5.62 -2.80
C VAL A 92 -0.39 -6.07 -4.16
N MET A 93 0.48 -6.21 -5.17
CA MET A 93 0.06 -6.64 -6.49
C MET A 93 -0.43 -8.09 -6.51
N GLU A 94 0.19 -8.98 -5.72
CA GLU A 94 -0.30 -10.33 -5.52
C GLU A 94 -1.70 -10.33 -4.88
N CYS A 95 -1.92 -9.54 -3.83
CA CYS A 95 -3.22 -9.39 -3.17
C CYS A 95 -4.28 -8.79 -4.10
N HIS A 96 -3.92 -7.81 -4.92
CA HIS A 96 -4.81 -7.25 -5.95
C HIS A 96 -5.26 -8.33 -6.92
N MET A 97 -4.34 -9.18 -7.40
CA MET A 97 -4.65 -10.25 -8.36
C MET A 97 -5.46 -11.40 -7.73
N THR A 98 -5.17 -11.76 -6.48
CA THR A 98 -5.73 -12.96 -5.83
C THR A 98 -6.97 -12.69 -4.98
N HIS A 99 -7.04 -11.53 -4.30
CA HIS A 99 -8.07 -11.18 -3.33
C HIS A 99 -8.97 -10.01 -3.78
N ARG A 100 -8.79 -9.51 -5.02
CA ARG A 100 -9.52 -8.34 -5.55
C ARG A 100 -9.39 -7.09 -4.68
N GLN A 101 -8.28 -6.97 -3.96
CA GLN A 101 -7.93 -5.74 -3.24
C GLN A 101 -7.87 -4.57 -4.22
N LEU A 102 -8.46 -3.42 -3.86
CA LEU A 102 -8.38 -2.23 -4.69
C LEU A 102 -7.01 -1.57 -4.55
N VAL A 103 -6.37 -1.23 -5.67
CA VAL A 103 -5.08 -0.54 -5.68
C VAL A 103 -5.23 0.85 -6.30
N ILE A 104 -4.76 1.87 -5.58
CA ILE A 104 -4.79 3.27 -6.03
C ILE A 104 -3.35 3.77 -6.12
N PRO A 105 -2.80 3.97 -7.33
CA PRO A 105 -1.48 4.57 -7.50
C PRO A 105 -1.55 6.09 -7.35
N VAL A 106 -0.61 6.65 -6.59
CA VAL A 106 -0.36 8.09 -6.46
C VAL A 106 1.05 8.36 -6.97
N PHE A 107 1.17 9.27 -7.93
CA PHE A 107 2.45 9.66 -8.51
C PHE A 107 2.87 11.01 -7.93
N TYR A 108 3.74 10.98 -6.92
CA TYR A 108 4.19 12.16 -6.18
C TYR A 108 5.49 12.70 -6.79
N ASP A 109 5.40 13.84 -7.48
CA ASP A 109 6.50 14.50 -8.20
C ASP A 109 7.25 13.57 -9.19
N VAL A 110 6.53 12.59 -9.74
CA VAL A 110 7.04 11.63 -10.73
C VAL A 110 6.01 11.49 -11.85
N ASP A 111 6.49 11.44 -13.10
CA ASP A 111 5.64 11.17 -14.25
C ASP A 111 5.25 9.66 -14.29
N PRO A 112 3.97 9.30 -14.45
CA PRO A 112 3.54 7.90 -14.52
C PRO A 112 4.26 7.06 -15.59
N SER A 113 4.69 7.67 -16.69
CA SER A 113 5.45 7.00 -17.76
C SER A 113 6.85 6.59 -17.32
N VAL A 114 7.46 7.31 -16.38
CA VAL A 114 8.77 7.00 -15.77
C VAL A 114 8.65 5.72 -14.94
N VAL A 115 7.59 5.62 -14.14
CA VAL A 115 7.27 4.40 -13.36
C VAL A 115 6.98 3.22 -14.28
N ARG A 116 6.09 3.42 -15.27
CA ARG A 116 5.64 2.35 -16.18
C ARG A 116 6.77 1.76 -17.01
N HIS A 117 7.67 2.61 -17.51
CA HIS A 117 8.76 2.17 -18.41
C HIS A 117 10.11 2.06 -17.71
N GLN A 118 10.16 2.20 -16.37
CA GLN A 118 11.39 2.12 -15.58
C GLN A 118 12.49 3.00 -16.18
N LYS A 119 12.19 4.29 -16.34
CA LYS A 119 13.13 5.30 -16.87
C LYS A 119 13.65 6.18 -15.74
N GLY A 120 14.72 6.92 -15.98
CA GLY A 120 15.27 7.89 -15.02
C GLY A 120 15.55 7.23 -13.67
N ASP A 121 15.03 7.83 -12.59
CA ASP A 121 15.23 7.34 -11.21
C ASP A 121 14.58 5.97 -10.93
N PHE A 122 13.65 5.51 -11.78
CA PHE A 122 13.01 4.18 -11.69
C PHE A 122 13.73 3.10 -12.51
N GLY A 123 14.77 3.45 -13.28
CA GLY A 123 15.46 2.55 -14.22
C GLY A 123 16.89 2.18 -13.84
N MET A 124 17.37 2.60 -12.66
CA MET A 124 18.73 2.34 -12.18
C MET A 124 18.79 1.20 -11.18
#